data_AF-A0A0W8F893-F1
#
_entry.id   AF-A0A0W8F893-F1
#
_cell.length_a   1.000
_cell.length_b   1.000
_cell.length_c   1.000
_cell.angle_alpha   90.00
_cell.angle_beta   90.00
_cell.angle_gamma   90.00
#
_symmetry.space_group_name_H-M   'P 1'
#
loop_
_entity.id
_entity.type
_entity.pdbx_description
1 polymer ?
#
loop_
_entity_poly.entity_id
_entity_poly.type
_entity_poly.pdbx_seq_one_letter_code
_entity_poly.pdbx_strand_id
1 'polypeptide(L)' 'MSNKLLPVPRRELIRRLGKLGFVGPFPGAGHEYMSRGLLEVRIPNPHGSDISTALLQKILKRAGISREEWFDTD' A
#
# COMPACT_ATOMS: atom_id res chain seq x y z
N MET A 1 1.66 -21.29 4.31
CA MET A 1 2.77 -20.62 5.04
C MET A 1 2.17 -19.44 5.79
N SER A 2 2.51 -19.23 7.06
CA SER A 2 1.97 -18.12 7.85
C SER A 2 2.69 -16.82 7.46
N ASN A 3 2.26 -16.18 6.37
CA ASN A 3 2.89 -14.95 5.92
C ASN A 3 2.47 -13.77 6.82
N LYS A 4 3.39 -13.38 7.69
CA LYS A 4 3.20 -12.30 8.68
C LYS A 4 3.54 -10.97 8.03
N LEU A 5 2.61 -10.01 8.08
CA LEU A 5 2.87 -8.63 7.66
C LEU A 5 3.93 -8.01 8.58
N LEU A 6 4.92 -7.35 7.99
CA LEU A 6 5.95 -6.57 8.67
C LEU A 6 5.73 -5.07 8.39
N PRO A 7 6.24 -4.17 9.26
CA PRO A 7 6.30 -2.77 8.91
C PRO A 7 7.08 -2.58 7.61
N VAL A 8 6.61 -1.70 6.73
CA VAL A 8 7.26 -1.44 5.44
C VAL A 8 7.47 0.05 5.21
N PRO A 9 8.57 0.46 4.58
CA PRO A 9 8.77 1.86 4.24
C PRO A 9 7.76 2.30 3.18
N ARG A 10 7.40 3.59 3.18
CA ARG A 10 6.44 4.17 2.22
C ARG A 10 6.77 3.83 0.76
N ARG A 11 8.06 3.88 0.39
CA ARG A 11 8.53 3.54 -0.97
C ARG A 11 8.20 2.10 -1.34
N GLU A 12 8.26 1.18 -0.38
CA GLU A 12 7.97 -0.23 -0.61
C GLU A 12 6.47 -0.46 -0.80
N LEU A 13 5.62 0.26 -0.05
CA LEU A 13 4.18 0.26 -0.32
C LEU A 13 3.88 0.71 -1.76
N ILE A 14 4.47 1.82 -2.20
CA ILE A 14 4.26 2.33 -3.56
C ILE A 14 4.75 1.33 -4.61
N ARG A 15 5.94 0.75 -4.43
CA ARG A 15 6.52 -0.24 -5.33
C ARG A 15 5.61 -1.46 -5.52
N ARG A 16 5.13 -2.04 -4.42
CA ARG A 16 4.27 -3.23 -4.45
C ARG A 16 2.88 -2.95 -4.98
N LEU A 17 2.27 -1.82 -4.60
CA LEU A 17 1.01 -1.38 -5.20
C LEU A 17 1.15 -1.22 -6.72
N GLY A 18 2.28 -0.68 -7.20
CA GLY A 18 2.61 -0.61 -8.62
C GLY A 18 2.63 -1.97 -9.30
N LYS A 19 3.27 -2.98 -8.69
CA LYS A 19 3.26 -4.38 -9.18
C LYS A 19 1.84 -4.98 -9.24
N LEU A 20 0.93 -4.52 -8.36
CA LEU A 20 -0.48 -4.93 -8.32
C LEU A 20 -1.40 -4.15 -9.27
N GLY A 21 -0.83 -3.32 -10.15
CA GLY A 21 -1.56 -2.55 -11.16
C GLY A 21 -2.12 -1.22 -10.67
N PHE A 22 -1.66 -0.71 -9.52
CA PHE A 22 -1.98 0.66 -9.12
C PHE A 22 -1.06 1.65 -9.83
N VAL A 23 -1.63 2.80 -10.22
CA VAL A 23 -0.94 3.90 -10.90
C VAL A 23 -0.84 5.10 -9.95
N GLY A 24 0.22 5.88 -10.07
CA GLY A 24 0.51 7.05 -9.21
C GLY A 24 1.94 6.98 -8.64
N PRO A 25 2.20 7.63 -7.49
CA PRO A 25 1.26 8.39 -6.66
C PRO A 25 0.81 9.70 -7.30
N PHE A 26 -0.47 10.04 -7.16
CA PHE A 26 -1.05 11.32 -7.55
C PHE A 26 -1.14 12.26 -6.35
N PRO A 27 -0.95 13.58 -6.54
CA PRO A 27 -1.17 14.56 -5.48
C PRO A 27 -2.65 14.61 -5.11
N GLY A 28 -2.95 14.54 -3.81
CA GLY A 28 -4.29 14.76 -3.26
C GLY A 28 -4.32 15.99 -2.35
N ALA A 29 -5.51 16.41 -1.90
CA ALA A 29 -5.70 17.59 -1.04
C ALA A 29 -5.05 17.49 0.36
N GLY A 30 -4.28 16.43 0.64
CA GLY A 30 -3.49 16.29 1.86
C GLY A 30 -2.52 15.11 1.81
N HIS A 31 -3.00 13.96 1.31
CA HIS A 31 -2.17 12.77 1.12
C HIS A 31 -2.17 12.38 -0.36
N GLU A 32 -1.01 11.93 -0.84
CA GLU A 32 -0.92 11.25 -2.13
C GLU A 32 -1.78 9.99 -2.15
N TYR A 33 -2.20 9.57 -3.34
CA TYR A 33 -2.96 8.34 -3.52
C TYR A 33 -2.52 7.59 -4.77
N MET A 34 -2.75 6.29 -4.82
CA MET A 34 -2.60 5.48 -6.03
C MET A 34 -3.95 4.89 -6.42
N SER A 35 -4.20 4.73 -7.71
CA SER A 35 -5.50 4.26 -8.23
C SER A 35 -5.35 3.01 -9.11
N ARG A 36 -6.32 2.10 -9.02
CA ARG A 36 -6.48 0.95 -9.91
C ARG A 36 -7.93 0.88 -10.39
N GLY A 37 -8.20 1.43 -11.58
CA GLY A 37 -9.56 1.63 -12.06
C GLY A 37 -10.35 2.57 -11.15
N LEU A 38 -11.44 2.09 -10.57
CA LEU A 38 -12.28 2.84 -9.62
C LEU A 38 -11.80 2.76 -8.16
N LEU A 39 -10.77 1.95 -7.87
CA LEU A 39 -10.23 1.79 -6.52
C LEU A 39 -9.12 2.81 -6.27
N GLU A 40 -9.23 3.54 -5.16
CA GLU A 40 -8.20 4.49 -4.71
C GLU A 40 -7.64 4.09 -3.35
N VAL A 41 -6.31 4.18 -3.22
CA VAL A 41 -5.58 3.89 -1.99
C VAL A 41 -4.79 5.13 -1.59
N ARG A 42 -5.16 5.73 -0.46
CA ARG A 42 -4.40 6.85 0.12
C ARG A 42 -3.08 6.34 0.68
N ILE A 43 -2.00 6.99 0.29
CA ILE A 43 -0.64 6.73 0.75
C ILE A 43 -0.37 7.62 1.97
N PRO A 44 -0.11 7.06 3.16
CA PRO A 44 0.18 7.86 4.33
C PRO A 44 1.45 8.70 4.13
N ASN A 45 1.45 9.91 4.69
CA ASN A 45 2.60 10.82 4.57
C ASN A 45 3.85 10.26 5.29
N PRO A 46 5.04 10.51 4.74
CA PRO A 46 6.29 10.10 5.35
C PRO A 46 6.59 10.97 6.57
N HIS A 47 6.23 10.50 7.77
CA HIS A 47 6.69 11.09 9.04
C HIS A 47 8.06 10.53 9.48
N GLY A 48 8.82 9.90 8.57
CA GLY A 48 10.12 9.29 8.85
C GLY A 48 10.06 7.89 9.48
N SER A 49 8.88 7.29 9.61
CA SER A 49 8.69 5.93 10.15
C SER A 49 8.07 4.99 9.12
N ASP A 50 8.33 3.69 9.29
CA ASP A 50 7.68 2.64 8.53
C ASP A 50 6.17 2.62 8.75
N ILE A 51 5.44 2.17 7.72
CA ILE A 51 4.01 1.94 7.79
C ILE A 51 3.80 0.73 8.70
N SER A 52 3.15 0.96 9.84
CA SER A 52 2.87 -0.09 10.81
C SER A 52 2.05 -1.22 10.19
N THR A 53 2.22 -2.43 10.70
CA THR A 53 1.49 -3.62 10.24
C THR A 53 -0.03 -3.43 10.28
N ALA A 54 -0.53 -2.74 11.31
CA ALA A 54 -1.95 -2.42 11.46
C ALA A 54 -2.45 -1.44 10.39
N LEU A 55 -1.65 -0.44 10.03
CA LEU A 55 -1.99 0.50 8.96
C LEU A 55 -1.91 -0.17 7.59
N LEU A 56 -0.86 -0.96 7.35
CA LEU A 56 -0.70 -1.75 6.14
C LEU A 56 -1.90 -2.68 5.94
N GLN A 57 -2.32 -3.42 6.97
CA GLN A 57 -3.47 -4.30 6.89
C GLN A 57 -4.77 -3.56 6.53
N LYS A 58 -4.98 -2.35 7.07
CA LYS A 58 -6.14 -1.51 6.72
C LYS A 58 -6.08 -1.04 5.26
N ILE A 59 -4.90 -0.69 4.77
CA ILE A 59 -4.67 -0.29 3.38
C ILE A 59 -4.98 -1.45 2.44
N LEU A 60 -4.38 -2.63 2.66
CA LEU A 60 -4.60 -3.82 1.83
C LEU A 60 -6.08 -4.23 1.80
N LYS A 61 -6.74 -4.22 2.98
CA LYS A 61 -8.18 -4.53 3.06
C LYS A 61 -9.04 -3.56 2.24
N ARG A 62 -8.75 -2.26 2.27
CA ARG A 62 -9.47 -1.26 1.47
C ARG A 62 -9.18 -1.37 -0.03
N ALA A 63 -7.96 -1.79 -0.37
CA ALA A 63 -7.53 -2.03 -1.74
C ALA A 63 -8.06 -3.34 -2.33
N GLY A 64 -8.69 -4.19 -1.52
CA GLY A 64 -9.10 -5.54 -1.91
C GLY A 64 -7.93 -6.46 -2.20
N ILE A 65 -6.76 -6.20 -1.60
CA ILE A 65 -5.54 -6.99 -1.77
C ILE A 65 -5.45 -8.03 -0.65
N SER A 66 -5.35 -9.30 -1.02
CA SER A 66 -5.07 -10.41 -0.11
C SER A 66 -3.62 -10.39 0.38
N ARG A 67 -3.32 -11.15 1.44
CA ARG A 67 -1.93 -11.23 1.91
C ARG A 67 -1.07 -11.95 0.88
N GLU A 68 -1.62 -12.99 0.27
CA GLU A 68 -1.02 -13.80 -0.77
C GLU A 68 -0.57 -12.89 -1.94
N GLU A 69 -1.49 -12.10 -2.50
CA GLU A 69 -1.16 -11.11 -3.55
C GLU A 69 -0.08 -10.12 -3.10
N TRP A 70 -0.11 -9.69 -1.84
CA TRP A 70 0.91 -8.79 -1.30
C TRP A 70 2.30 -9.44 -1.22
N PHE A 71 2.39 -10.72 -0.85
CA PHE A 71 3.66 -11.44 -0.75
C PHE A 71 4.19 -11.89 -2.11
N ASP A 72 3.31 -12.11 -3.09
CA ASP A 72 3.72 -12.39 -4.47
C ASP A 72 4.39 -11.18 -5.14
N THR A 73 4.30 -10.00 -4.53
CA THR A 73 4.90 -8.75 -5.01
C THR A 73 6.24 -8.41 -4.36
N ASP A 74 6.77 -9.25 -3.46
CA ASP A 74 8.12 -9.07 -2.90
C ASP A 74 9.18 -8.99 -4.02
#